data_AF-A0A0F9K1C9-F1
#
_entry.id   AF-A0A0F9K1C9-F1
#
_cell.length_a   1.000
_cell.length_b   1.000
_cell.length_c   1.000
_cell.angle_alpha   90.00
_cell.angle_beta   90.00
_cell.angle_gamma   90.00
#
_symmetry.space_group_name_H-M   'P 1'
#
loop_
_entity.id
_entity.type
_entity.pdbx_description
1 polymer ?
#
loop_
_entity_poly.entity_id
_entity_poly.type
_entity_poly.pdbx_seq_one_letter_code
_entity_poly.pdbx_strand_id
1 'polypeptide(L)'
;MPNLGVIKRGGEIGYKNNSIFYIWQACEICGKQRWVGMEHGKPRFLKCSECASYSENTLSRLKQFQFQPGNKSSHWKGGRAIVSGYVYIYVELGDFFYAMAKRRSRTPNG
;
A
#
# COMPACT_ATOMS: atom_id res chain seq x y z
N MET A 1 -20.20 -0.04 18.99
CA MET A 1 -19.97 0.22 17.54
C MET A 1 -21.30 0.61 16.91
N PRO A 2 -21.32 1.53 15.92
CA PRO A 2 -22.53 1.84 15.16
C PRO A 2 -23.01 0.60 14.37
N ASN A 3 -24.31 0.52 14.11
CA ASN A 3 -24.86 -0.48 13.18
C ASN A 3 -24.36 -0.21 11.75
N LEU A 4 -24.16 -1.27 10.97
CA LEU A 4 -23.81 -1.13 9.54
C LEU A 4 -24.93 -0.39 8.80
N GLY A 5 -24.57 0.54 7.93
CA GLY A 5 -25.50 1.37 7.17
C GLY A 5 -25.90 2.68 7.86
N VAL A 6 -25.44 2.96 9.08
CA VAL A 6 -25.69 4.25 9.74
C VAL A 6 -25.03 5.36 8.93
N ILE A 7 -25.82 6.39 8.58
CA ILE A 7 -25.35 7.59 7.85
C ILE A 7 -25.29 8.76 8.84
N LYS A 8 -24.18 9.48 8.84
CA LYS A 8 -23.94 10.68 9.66
C LYS A 8 -23.29 11.80 8.85
N ARG A 9 -23.44 13.03 9.31
CA ARG A 9 -22.65 14.15 8.76
C ARG A 9 -21.23 14.13 9.33
N GLY A 10 -20.25 14.63 8.57
CA GLY A 10 -18.85 14.68 9.01
C GLY A 10 -18.64 15.32 10.38
N GLY A 11 -19.38 16.40 10.68
CA GLY A 11 -19.30 17.09 11.98
C GLY A 11 -19.76 16.23 13.17
N GLU A 12 -20.71 15.32 12.97
CA GLU A 12 -21.21 14.43 14.04
C GLU A 12 -20.21 13.33 14.42
N ILE A 13 -19.21 13.09 13.57
CA ILE A 13 -18.15 12.10 13.77
C ILE A 13 -16.77 12.74 13.93
N GLY A 14 -16.72 14.07 14.10
CA GLY A 14 -15.49 14.80 14.38
C GLY A 14 -14.63 15.13 13.16
N TYR A 15 -15.14 14.98 11.93
CA TYR A 15 -14.45 15.44 10.73
C TYR A 15 -14.66 16.95 10.51
N LYS A 16 -13.60 17.62 10.01
CA LYS A 16 -13.63 19.06 9.70
C LYS A 16 -14.62 19.42 8.60
N ASN A 17 -14.88 18.49 7.68
CA ASN A 17 -15.76 18.74 6.55
C ASN A 17 -17.19 18.30 6.86
N ASN A 18 -18.05 19.30 7.14
CA ASN A 18 -19.44 19.08 7.52
C ASN A 18 -20.40 18.92 6.33
N SER A 19 -19.97 19.19 5.10
CA SER A 19 -20.83 19.09 3.91
C SER A 19 -20.95 17.67 3.36
N ILE A 20 -20.06 16.77 3.77
CA ILE A 20 -20.02 15.38 3.31
C ILE A 20 -20.74 14.46 4.31
N PHE A 21 -21.57 13.57 3.78
CA PHE A 21 -22.16 12.46 4.53
C PHE A 21 -21.21 11.26 4.54
N TYR A 22 -21.19 10.55 5.66
CA TYR A 22 -20.41 9.33 5.85
C TYR A 22 -21.33 8.20 6.26
N ILE A 23 -21.05 7.00 5.74
CA ILE A 23 -21.75 5.77 6.10
C ILE A 23 -20.81 4.83 6.86
N TRP A 24 -21.32 4.19 7.92
CA TRP A 24 -20.60 3.14 8.63
C TRP A 24 -20.73 1.83 7.83
N GLN A 25 -19.64 1.37 7.23
CA GLN A 25 -19.63 0.21 6.34
C GLN A 25 -18.43 -0.70 6.63
N ALA A 26 -18.62 -2.01 6.46
CA ALA A 26 -17.55 -3.01 6.48
C ALA A 26 -16.91 -3.14 5.09
N CYS A 27 -15.59 -3.31 5.05
CA CYS A 27 -14.90 -3.64 3.80
C CYS A 27 -15.40 -4.99 3.24
N GLU A 28 -15.72 -5.05 1.96
CA GLU A 28 -16.17 -6.29 1.30
C GLU A 28 -15.15 -7.44 1.30
N ILE A 29 -13.86 -7.13 1.49
CA ILE A 29 -12.78 -8.13 1.47
C ILE A 29 -12.39 -8.56 2.89
N CYS A 30 -12.05 -7.62 3.76
CA CYS A 30 -11.54 -7.96 5.11
C CYS A 30 -12.55 -7.76 6.24
N GLY A 31 -13.75 -7.25 5.98
CA GLY A 31 -14.78 -7.01 7.01
C GLY A 31 -14.49 -5.86 7.97
N LYS A 32 -13.31 -5.21 7.90
CA LYS A 32 -12.96 -4.06 8.76
C LYS A 32 -14.00 -2.94 8.59
N GLN A 33 -14.60 -2.51 9.70
CA GLN A 33 -15.61 -1.47 9.74
C GLN A 33 -14.99 -0.08 9.81
N ARG A 34 -15.58 0.89 9.11
CA ARG A 34 -15.09 2.28 9.06
C ARG A 34 -16.16 3.24 8.56
N TRP A 35 -15.93 4.53 8.77
CA TRP A 35 -16.66 5.59 8.08
C TRP A 35 -16.15 5.74 6.64
N VAL A 36 -17.07 5.71 5.67
CA VAL A 36 -16.78 5.92 4.25
C VAL A 36 -17.59 7.12 3.78
N GLY A 37 -16.94 8.08 3.13
CA GLY A 37 -17.64 9.22 2.52
C GLY A 37 -18.62 8.74 1.44
N MET A 38 -19.79 9.38 1.37
CA MET A 38 -20.80 9.11 0.35
C MET A 38 -20.69 10.08 -0.83
N GLU A 39 -20.98 9.57 -2.02
CA GLU A 39 -21.01 10.30 -3.28
C GLU A 39 -22.19 9.78 -4.11
N HIS A 40 -23.07 10.66 -4.57
CA HIS A 40 -24.31 10.29 -5.30
C HIS A 40 -25.16 9.21 -4.62
N GLY A 41 -25.31 9.29 -3.29
CA GLY A 41 -26.11 8.35 -2.51
C GLY A 41 -25.45 6.97 -2.29
N LYS A 42 -24.19 6.78 -2.71
CA LYS A 42 -23.46 5.52 -2.57
C LYS A 42 -22.15 5.73 -1.79
N PRO A 43 -21.62 4.71 -1.10
CA PRO A 43 -20.29 4.79 -0.50
C PRO A 43 -19.23 4.94 -1.61
N ARG A 44 -18.33 5.92 -1.45
CA ARG A 44 -17.26 6.19 -2.42
C ARG A 44 -16.30 5.01 -2.59
N PHE A 45 -16.10 4.21 -1.53
CA PHE A 45 -15.20 3.06 -1.55
C PHE A 45 -15.76 1.85 -0.79
N LEU A 46 -16.01 0.76 -1.52
CA LEU A 46 -16.45 -0.53 -0.96
C LEU A 46 -15.31 -1.31 -0.24
N LYS A 47 -14.05 -1.01 -0.60
CA LYS A 47 -12.85 -1.71 -0.10
C LYS A 47 -11.98 -0.80 0.75
N CYS A 48 -11.36 -1.34 1.82
CA CYS A 48 -10.42 -0.59 2.64
C CYS A 48 -9.18 -0.15 1.85
N SER A 49 -8.43 0.86 2.32
CA SER A 49 -7.24 1.35 1.60
C SER A 49 -6.21 0.25 1.39
N GLU A 50 -6.04 -0.64 2.38
CA GLU A 50 -5.23 -1.86 2.27
C GLU A 50 -5.81 -2.80 1.21
N CYS A 51 -7.06 -3.25 1.34
CA CYS A 51 -7.69 -4.16 0.38
C CYS A 51 -7.80 -3.61 -1.04
N ALA A 52 -7.96 -2.30 -1.21
CA ALA A 52 -7.98 -1.63 -2.50
C ALA A 52 -6.59 -1.68 -3.15
N SER A 53 -5.51 -1.54 -2.37
CA SER A 53 -4.15 -1.68 -2.87
C SER A 53 -3.78 -3.13 -3.22
N TYR A 54 -4.52 -4.14 -2.74
CA TYR A 54 -4.35 -5.53 -3.15
C TYR A 54 -5.16 -5.93 -4.39
N SER A 55 -6.20 -5.18 -4.75
CA SER A 55 -7.11 -5.60 -5.82
C SER A 55 -6.45 -5.57 -7.21
N GLU A 56 -6.67 -6.66 -7.96
CA GLU A 56 -6.26 -7.08 -9.32
C GLU A 56 -5.31 -6.19 -10.15
N ASN A 57 -5.51 -4.88 -10.20
CA ASN A 57 -4.59 -3.95 -10.85
C ASN A 57 -3.21 -3.86 -10.19
N THR A 58 -3.06 -4.27 -8.93
CA THR A 58 -1.74 -4.32 -8.29
C THR A 58 -0.97 -5.56 -8.69
N LEU A 59 -1.61 -6.70 -8.95
CA LEU A 59 -0.93 -7.81 -9.61
C LEU A 59 -0.60 -7.47 -11.06
N SER A 60 -1.45 -6.71 -11.77
CA SER A 60 -1.14 -6.23 -13.12
C SER A 60 0.02 -5.22 -13.12
N ARG A 61 0.07 -4.26 -12.17
CA ARG A 61 1.20 -3.33 -12.03
C ARG A 61 2.45 -3.97 -11.44
N LEU A 62 2.36 -4.94 -10.53
CA LEU A 62 3.52 -5.69 -10.03
C LEU A 62 3.99 -6.77 -11.02
N LYS A 63 3.13 -7.26 -11.92
CA LYS A 63 3.52 -8.13 -13.05
C LYS A 63 4.07 -7.31 -14.22
N GLN A 64 3.52 -6.14 -14.53
CA GLN A 64 3.97 -5.24 -15.61
C GLN A 64 5.19 -4.41 -15.21
N PHE A 65 5.29 -4.02 -13.94
CA PHE A 65 6.51 -3.63 -13.26
C PHE A 65 6.93 -4.74 -12.31
N GLN A 66 7.16 -5.94 -12.86
CA GLN A 66 8.24 -6.74 -12.30
C GLN A 66 9.49 -5.85 -12.39
N PHE A 67 9.75 -5.07 -11.35
CA PHE A 67 11.09 -4.69 -10.99
C PHE A 67 11.81 -6.01 -10.84
N GLN A 68 12.34 -6.56 -11.93
CA GLN A 68 13.18 -7.73 -11.84
C GLN A 68 14.45 -7.23 -11.14
N PRO A 69 14.61 -7.48 -9.83
CA PRO A 69 15.77 -6.97 -9.15
C PRO A 69 17.00 -7.63 -9.77
N GLY A 70 18.12 -6.92 -9.81
CA GLY A 70 19.33 -7.45 -10.42
C GLY A 70 19.44 -7.17 -11.92
N ASN A 71 20.23 -8.00 -12.58
CA ASN A 71 20.64 -7.88 -13.98
C ASN A 71 19.51 -7.95 -15.02
N LYS A 72 18.30 -8.34 -14.61
CA LYS A 72 17.15 -8.45 -15.50
C LYS A 72 16.36 -7.13 -15.63
N SER A 73 16.64 -6.13 -14.81
CA SER A 73 16.07 -4.79 -14.97
C SER A 73 16.78 -4.03 -16.09
N SER A 74 16.04 -3.41 -17.00
CA SER A 74 16.59 -2.49 -18.01
C SER A 74 17.31 -1.28 -17.40
N HIS A 75 17.00 -0.95 -16.14
CA HIS A 75 17.67 0.10 -15.37
C HIS A 75 18.84 -0.42 -14.53
N TRP A 76 19.21 -1.70 -14.64
CA TRP A 76 20.34 -2.26 -13.92
C TRP A 76 21.66 -1.66 -14.39
N LYS A 77 22.35 -0.95 -13.50
CA LYS A 77 23.66 -0.34 -13.74
C LYS A 77 24.74 -1.04 -12.92
N GLY A 78 24.76 -2.38 -12.97
CA GLY A 78 25.71 -3.20 -12.19
C GLY A 78 25.45 -3.16 -10.68
N GLY A 79 24.20 -2.95 -10.27
CA GLY A 79 23.82 -2.93 -8.85
C GLY A 79 24.19 -1.67 -8.09
N ARG A 80 24.62 -0.61 -8.78
CA ARG A 80 25.03 0.66 -8.14
C ARG A 80 23.87 1.65 -8.07
N ALA A 81 23.67 2.25 -6.91
CA ALA A 81 22.73 3.35 -6.71
C ALA A 81 23.43 4.51 -5.99
N ILE A 82 23.30 5.72 -6.53
CA ILE A 82 23.84 6.93 -5.91
C ILE A 82 22.71 7.61 -5.14
N VAL A 83 22.85 7.72 -3.82
CA VAL A 83 21.86 8.36 -2.96
C VAL A 83 22.59 9.28 -1.99
N SER A 84 22.33 10.59 -2.10
CA SER A 84 22.88 11.63 -1.22
C SER A 84 24.42 11.61 -1.13
N GLY A 85 25.10 11.43 -2.27
CA GLY A 85 26.57 11.39 -2.33
C GLY A 85 27.20 10.03 -1.98
N TYR A 86 26.40 9.06 -1.53
CA TYR A 86 26.87 7.70 -1.26
C TYR A 86 26.56 6.75 -2.42
N VAL A 87 27.47 5.82 -2.68
CA VAL A 87 27.26 4.71 -3.62
C VAL A 87 26.84 3.47 -2.83
N TYR A 88 25.63 3.00 -3.09
CA TYR A 88 25.11 1.73 -2.61
C TYR A 88 25.35 0.67 -3.67
N ILE A 89 25.83 -0.50 -3.26
CA ILE A 89 26.04 -1.65 -4.13
C ILE A 89 25.09 -2.77 -3.70
N TYR A 90 24.32 -3.30 -4.64
CA TYR A 90 23.57 -4.52 -4.45
C TYR A 90 24.52 -5.71 -4.43
N VAL A 91 24.47 -6.49 -3.35
CA VAL A 91 25.28 -7.68 -3.14
C VAL A 91 24.33 -8.87 -3.07
N GLU A 92 24.56 -9.90 -3.89
CA GLU A 92 23.73 -11.11 -3.90
C GLU A 92 23.92 -11.93 -2.62
N LEU A 93 22.91 -12.72 -2.25
CA LEU A 93 22.88 -13.51 -1.01
C LEU A 93 24.06 -14.49 -0.88
N GLY A 94 24.64 -14.94 -2.01
CA GLY A 94 25.79 -15.84 -2.05
C GLY A 94 27.15 -15.17 -2.24
N ASP A 95 27.21 -13.84 -2.33
CA ASP A 95 28.46 -13.12 -2.55
C ASP A 95 29.27 -13.00 -1.24
N PHE A 96 30.60 -13.05 -1.35
CA PHE A 96 31.53 -12.92 -0.22
C PHE A 96 31.27 -11.66 0.63
N PHE A 97 30.86 -10.55 0.01
CA PHE A 97 30.60 -9.30 0.70
C PHE A 97 29.24 -9.24 1.39
N TYR A 98 28.38 -10.26 1.24
CA TYR A 98 27.01 -10.22 1.76
C TYR A 98 26.95 -10.03 3.27
N ALA A 99 27.91 -10.59 4.02
CA ALA A 99 27.99 -10.43 5.47
C ALA A 99 28.18 -8.96 5.91
N MET A 100 28.72 -8.11 5.04
CA MET A 100 28.89 -6.67 5.28
C MET A 100 27.68 -5.83 4.86
N ALA A 101 26.69 -6.42 4.18
CA ALA A 101 25.48 -5.71 3.83
C ALA A 101 24.70 -5.38 5.11
N LYS A 102 24.27 -4.12 5.26
CA LYS A 102 23.40 -3.73 6.38
C LYS A 102 22.11 -4.55 6.30
N ARG A 103 21.89 -5.43 7.28
CA ARG A 103 20.58 -6.08 7.50
C ARG A 103 19.53 -4.99 7.67
N ARG A 104 18.81 -4.67 6.60
CA ARG A 104 17.52 -4.00 6.76
C ARG A 104 16.61 -5.02 7.44
N SER A 105 16.05 -4.67 8.59
CA SER A 105 15.05 -5.42 9.35
C SER A 105 13.72 -5.53 8.57
N ARG A 106 13.76 -6.12 7.38
CA ARG A 106 12.62 -6.71 6.71
C ARG A 106 12.98 -8.17 6.52
N THR A 107 12.74 -8.95 7.56
CA THR A 107 12.46 -10.37 7.39
C THR A 107 11.33 -10.48 6.36
N PRO A 108 11.54 -11.16 5.23
CA PRO A 108 10.42 -11.70 4.48
C PRO A 108 9.78 -12.74 5.38
N ASN A 109 8.49 -12.60 5.68
CA ASN A 109 7.73 -13.73 6.20
C ASN A 109 7.62 -14.76 5.08
N GLY A 110 8.15 -15.96 5.32
CA GLY A 110 7.85 -17.20 4.58
C GLY A 110 8.44 -17.27 3.18
#